data_AF-V4MTX6-F1
#
_entry.id   AF-V4MTX6-F1
#
_cell.length_a   1.000
_cell.length_b   1.000
_cell.length_c   1.000
_cell.angle_alpha   90.00
_cell.angle_beta   90.00
_cell.angle_gamma   90.00
#
_symmetry.space_group_name_H-M   'P 1'
#
loop_
_entity.id
_entity.type
_entity.pdbx_description
1 polymer ?
#
loop_
_entity_poly.entity_id
_entity_poly.type
_entity_poly.pdbx_seq_one_letter_code
_entity_poly.pdbx_strand_id
1 'polypeptide(L)'
;MEVKKDENSLIESMNQEVNQNIKEEEEEEEEILKKRISSHPLYGLLLRSHLSCLKVCSGDFDSPEILNTADDPHDALAKLSLHSDPSTEATSTELDQFMEAYCSSLRELKEALEKPLIETQRFVDAVYAQINDIVLSSPP
;
A
#
# COMPACT_ATOMS: atom_id res chain seq x y z
N MET A 1 -38.27 37.25 29.14
CA MET A 1 -38.03 36.60 27.83
C MET A 1 -36.76 35.72 27.88
N GLU A 2 -36.19 35.47 29.08
CA GLU A 2 -34.93 34.75 29.25
C GLU A 2 -34.98 33.22 29.02
N VAL A 3 -36.11 32.55 29.30
CA VAL A 3 -36.15 31.07 29.36
C VAL A 3 -35.78 30.37 28.05
N LYS A 4 -36.07 30.99 26.89
CA LYS A 4 -35.76 30.40 25.57
C LYS A 4 -34.28 30.49 25.17
N LYS A 5 -33.50 31.35 25.82
CA LYS A 5 -32.07 31.52 25.53
C LYS A 5 -31.24 30.41 26.18
N ASP A 6 -31.66 29.97 27.36
CA ASP A 6 -30.97 28.93 28.13
C ASP A 6 -31.23 27.53 27.56
N GLU A 7 -32.45 27.24 27.08
CA GLU A 7 -32.74 25.98 26.37
C GLU A 7 -31.97 25.87 25.05
N ASN A 8 -31.88 26.95 24.27
CA ASN A 8 -31.16 26.91 23.00
C ASN A 8 -29.65 26.73 23.21
N SER A 9 -29.09 27.33 24.26
CA SER A 9 -27.69 27.13 24.66
C SER A 9 -27.43 25.70 25.17
N LEU A 10 -28.38 25.10 25.89
CA LEU A 10 -28.26 23.74 26.39
C LEU A 10 -28.30 22.72 25.24
N ILE A 11 -29.19 22.91 24.26
CA ILE A 11 -29.28 22.08 23.06
C ILE A 11 -27.99 22.17 22.24
N GLU A 12 -27.41 23.37 22.11
CA GLU A 12 -26.16 23.57 21.38
C GLU A 12 -24.98 22.84 22.05
N SER A 13 -24.87 22.89 23.38
CA SER A 13 -23.85 22.12 24.11
C SER A 13 -24.04 20.60 24.00
N MET A 14 -25.29 20.12 24.04
CA MET A 14 -25.58 18.70 23.90
C MET A 14 -25.24 18.20 22.48
N ASN A 15 -25.52 18.99 21.45
CA ASN A 15 -25.14 18.66 20.08
C ASN A 15 -23.63 18.64 19.88
N GLN A 16 -22.90 19.55 20.55
CA GLN A 16 -21.44 19.57 20.50
C GLN A 16 -20.83 18.34 21.18
N GLU A 17 -21.37 17.93 22.32
CA GLU A 17 -20.95 16.72 23.03
C GLU A 17 -21.26 15.44 22.23
N VAL A 18 -22.44 15.36 21.60
CA VAL A 18 -22.79 14.25 20.70
C VAL A 18 -21.84 14.18 19.50
N ASN A 19 -21.53 15.30 18.87
CA ASN A 19 -20.60 15.33 17.74
C ASN A 19 -19.17 14.95 18.15
N GLN A 20 -18.76 15.35 19.35
CA GLN A 20 -17.45 14.99 19.91
C GLN A 20 -17.37 13.48 20.17
N ASN A 21 -18.41 12.89 20.78
CA ASN A 21 -18.47 11.45 21.04
C ASN A 21 -18.47 10.63 19.74
N ILE A 22 -19.21 11.07 18.71
CA ILE A 22 -19.20 10.41 17.38
C ILE A 22 -17.78 10.40 16.79
N LYS A 23 -17.07 11.53 16.88
CA LYS A 23 -15.69 11.63 16.37
C LYS A 23 -14.72 10.73 17.13
N GLU A 24 -14.88 10.62 18.45
CA GLU A 24 -14.08 9.74 19.28
C GLU A 24 -14.35 8.26 18.96
N GLU A 25 -15.61 7.88 18.75
CA GLU A 25 -15.99 6.53 18.29
C GLU A 25 -15.38 6.21 16.91
N GLU A 26 -15.42 7.14 15.95
CA GLU A 26 -14.79 6.98 14.63
C GLU A 26 -13.26 6.78 14.73
N GLU A 27 -12.59 7.56 15.58
CA GLU A 27 -11.13 7.43 15.82
C GLU A 27 -10.78 6.08 16.46
N GLU A 28 -11.58 5.62 17.43
CA GLU A 28 -11.40 4.31 18.05
C GLU A 28 -11.59 3.17 17.05
N GLU A 29 -12.62 3.24 16.20
CA GLU A 29 -12.86 2.27 15.13
C GLU A 29 -11.69 2.23 14.13
N GLU A 30 -11.13 3.40 13.76
CA GLU A 30 -9.98 3.50 12.87
C GLU A 30 -8.74 2.82 13.48
N GLU A 31 -8.46 3.05 14.77
CA GLU A 31 -7.32 2.44 15.45
C GLU A 31 -7.48 0.92 15.62
N ILE A 32 -8.71 0.44 15.88
CA ILE A 32 -9.02 -1.00 15.90
C ILE A 32 -8.76 -1.60 14.52
N LEU A 33 -9.20 -0.93 13.44
CA LEU A 33 -8.99 -1.39 12.07
C LEU A 33 -7.50 -1.42 11.70
N LYS A 34 -6.73 -0.37 12.00
CA LYS A 34 -5.27 -0.34 11.78
C LYS A 34 -4.56 -1.46 12.53
N LYS A 35 -4.93 -1.70 13.77
CA LYS A 35 -4.37 -2.79 14.57
C LYS A 35 -4.69 -4.15 13.96
N ARG A 36 -5.92 -4.33 13.46
CA ARG A 36 -6.34 -5.55 12.77
C ARG A 36 -5.54 -5.78 11.48
N ILE A 37 -5.35 -4.74 10.66
CA ILE A 37 -4.57 -4.81 9.42
C ILE A 37 -3.09 -5.12 9.72
N SER A 38 -2.49 -4.40 10.67
CA SER A 38 -1.05 -4.54 10.99
C SER A 38 -0.70 -5.85 11.70
N SER A 39 -1.64 -6.44 12.43
CA SER A 39 -1.47 -7.77 13.06
C SER A 39 -1.81 -8.94 12.13
N HIS A 40 -2.22 -8.66 10.88
CA HIS A 40 -2.63 -9.69 9.93
C HIS A 40 -1.45 -10.55 9.45
N PRO A 41 -1.58 -11.89 9.35
CA PRO A 41 -0.49 -12.76 8.89
C PRO A 41 0.07 -12.39 7.50
N LEU A 42 -0.79 -11.90 6.61
CA LEU A 42 -0.41 -11.48 5.26
C LEU A 42 0.15 -10.04 5.17
N TYR A 43 0.10 -9.23 6.23
CA TYR A 43 0.52 -7.82 6.17
C TYR A 43 1.98 -7.66 5.72
N GLY A 44 2.87 -8.50 6.23
CA GLY A 44 4.28 -8.48 5.83
C GLY A 44 4.49 -8.84 4.36
N LEU A 45 3.71 -9.79 3.83
CA LEU A 45 3.76 -10.14 2.40
C LEU A 45 3.25 -9.00 1.52
N LEU A 46 2.15 -8.37 1.92
CA LEU A 46 1.57 -7.22 1.23
C LEU A 46 2.60 -6.09 1.12
N LEU A 47 3.26 -5.76 2.22
CA LEU A 47 4.31 -4.73 2.24
C LEU A 47 5.47 -5.08 1.31
N ARG A 48 5.96 -6.32 1.33
CA ARG A 48 7.04 -6.78 0.43
C ARG A 48 6.63 -6.70 -1.04
N SER A 49 5.42 -7.15 -1.37
CA SER A 49 4.89 -7.11 -2.74
C SER A 49 4.77 -5.66 -3.23
N HIS A 50 4.33 -4.77 -2.35
CA HIS A 50 4.19 -3.34 -2.66
C HIS A 50 5.55 -2.69 -2.92
N LEU A 51 6.53 -2.91 -2.03
CA LEU A 51 7.89 -2.42 -2.20
C LEU A 51 8.56 -2.99 -3.47
N SER A 52 8.35 -4.27 -3.77
CA SER A 52 8.88 -4.86 -5.00
C SER A 52 8.28 -4.22 -6.25
N CYS A 53 7.01 -3.83 -6.23
CA CYS A 53 6.38 -3.12 -7.34
C CYS A 53 6.94 -1.71 -7.48
N LEU A 54 7.08 -0.96 -6.37
CA LEU A 54 7.68 0.38 -6.38
C LEU A 54 9.11 0.37 -6.93
N LYS A 55 9.92 -0.63 -6.58
CA LYS A 55 11.29 -0.77 -7.10
C LYS A 55 11.34 -0.81 -8.62
N VAL A 56 10.41 -1.55 -9.26
CA VAL A 56 10.32 -1.61 -10.72
C VAL A 56 9.94 -0.25 -11.29
N CYS A 57 9.04 0.49 -10.64
CA CYS A 57 8.61 1.82 -11.06
C CYS A 57 9.69 2.91 -10.89
N SER A 58 10.54 2.80 -9.87
CA SER A 58 11.56 3.81 -9.56
C SER A 58 12.78 3.77 -10.48
N GLY A 59 12.96 2.72 -11.30
CA GLY A 59 14.13 2.57 -12.17
C GLY A 59 15.43 2.22 -11.41
N ASP A 60 15.39 2.17 -10.08
CA ASP A 60 16.50 1.78 -9.20
C ASP A 60 16.68 0.26 -9.15
N PHE A 61 16.96 -0.36 -10.30
CA PHE A 61 17.20 -1.80 -10.38
C PHE A 61 18.39 -2.24 -9.49
N ASP A 62 19.37 -1.34 -9.31
CA ASP A 62 20.66 -1.61 -8.66
C ASP A 62 20.75 -1.21 -7.18
N SER A 63 19.70 -0.64 -6.56
CA SER A 63 19.79 -0.30 -5.13
C SER A 63 19.76 -1.56 -4.26
N PRO A 64 20.84 -1.85 -3.48
CA PRO A 64 20.98 -3.07 -2.71
C PRO A 64 20.30 -3.01 -1.33
N GLU A 65 19.79 -1.86 -0.90
CA GLU A 65 19.26 -1.68 0.47
C GLU A 65 17.98 -2.50 0.74
N ILE A 66 17.26 -2.95 -0.29
CA ILE A 66 16.02 -3.73 -0.14
C ILE A 66 16.22 -5.23 -0.50
N LEU A 67 17.45 -5.64 -0.84
CA LEU A 67 17.70 -6.99 -1.38
C LEU A 67 17.74 -8.10 -0.32
N ASN A 68 18.01 -7.76 0.95
CA ASN A 68 18.37 -8.78 1.95
C ASN A 68 17.21 -9.53 2.63
N THR A 69 15.95 -9.34 2.21
CA THR A 69 14.80 -10.09 2.79
C THR A 69 13.81 -10.62 1.76
N ALA A 70 14.13 -10.55 0.47
CA ALA A 70 13.29 -11.08 -0.60
C ALA A 70 13.48 -12.61 -0.71
N ASP A 71 13.09 -13.34 0.33
CA ASP A 71 12.63 -14.72 0.14
C ASP A 71 11.42 -14.66 -0.80
N ASP A 72 11.40 -15.57 -1.78
CA ASP A 72 10.40 -15.65 -2.83
C ASP A 72 8.98 -15.50 -2.27
N PRO A 73 8.21 -14.46 -2.66
CA PRO A 73 6.83 -14.28 -2.18
C PRO A 73 5.93 -15.48 -2.52
N HIS A 74 6.34 -16.34 -3.45
CA HIS A 74 5.67 -17.58 -3.78
C HIS A 74 5.68 -18.60 -2.62
N ASP A 75 6.78 -18.71 -1.87
CA ASP A 75 6.92 -19.64 -0.75
C ASP A 75 6.19 -19.13 0.50
N ALA A 76 6.16 -17.80 0.70
CA ALA A 76 5.44 -17.17 1.80
C ALA A 76 3.92 -17.36 1.72
N LEU A 77 3.31 -17.25 0.53
CA LEU A 77 1.86 -17.50 0.35
C LEU A 77 1.50 -18.97 0.58
N ALA A 78 2.29 -19.89 0.04
CA ALA A 78 2.04 -21.32 0.17
C ALA A 78 2.10 -21.79 1.64
N LYS A 79 2.97 -21.19 2.45
CA LYS A 79 3.13 -21.53 3.88
C LYS A 79 2.03 -20.94 4.77
N LEU A 80 1.45 -19.80 4.42
CA LEU A 80 0.45 -19.12 5.22
C LEU A 80 -0.98 -19.65 4.99
N SER A 81 -1.24 -20.26 3.84
CA SER A 81 -2.54 -20.84 3.49
C SER A 81 -2.94 -22.09 4.33
N LEU A 82 -2.05 -22.61 5.19
CA LEU A 82 -2.29 -23.83 5.98
C LEU A 82 -2.76 -23.63 7.43
N HIS A 83 -2.93 -22.40 7.90
CA HIS A 83 -3.29 -22.13 9.30
C HIS A 83 -4.42 -21.10 9.42
N SER A 84 -5.63 -21.48 9.02
CA SER A 84 -6.86 -20.74 9.37
C SER A 84 -7.64 -21.53 10.42
N ASP A 85 -7.64 -21.02 11.66
CA ASP A 85 -8.45 -21.52 12.78
C ASP A 85 -9.89 -20.95 12.63
N PRO A 86 -10.97 -21.76 12.72
CA PRO A 86 -12.28 -21.40 12.18
C PRO A 86 -13.15 -20.53 13.11
N SER A 87 -12.59 -19.68 13.97
CA SER A 87 -13.38 -19.06 15.07
C SER A 87 -13.72 -17.56 14.94
N THR A 88 -13.47 -16.88 13.81
CA THR A 88 -13.79 -15.44 13.64
C THR A 88 -14.40 -15.12 12.26
N GLU A 89 -15.53 -15.76 11.94
CA GLU A 89 -15.90 -16.16 10.57
C GLU A 89 -16.52 -15.10 9.60
N ALA A 90 -16.67 -13.81 9.92
CA ALA A 90 -17.37 -12.88 9.00
C ALA A 90 -16.57 -11.64 8.54
N THR A 91 -15.78 -11.03 9.42
CA THR A 91 -14.99 -9.83 9.07
C THR A 91 -13.52 -10.17 8.80
N SER A 92 -13.06 -11.37 9.19
CA SER A 92 -11.70 -11.80 8.83
C SER A 92 -11.64 -12.15 7.36
N THR A 93 -12.69 -12.77 6.82
CA THR A 93 -12.76 -13.22 5.42
C THR A 93 -12.66 -12.08 4.41
N GLU A 94 -13.28 -10.92 4.66
CA GLU A 94 -13.15 -9.75 3.79
C GLU A 94 -11.72 -9.19 3.81
N LEU A 95 -11.11 -9.09 4.99
CA LEU A 95 -9.73 -8.62 5.12
C LEU A 95 -8.74 -9.62 4.51
N ASP A 96 -8.96 -10.92 4.71
CA ASP A 96 -8.19 -12.01 4.11
C ASP A 96 -8.24 -11.88 2.57
N GLN A 97 -9.45 -11.77 2.02
CA GLN A 97 -9.67 -11.63 0.59
C GLN A 97 -9.03 -10.34 0.05
N PHE A 98 -9.13 -9.23 0.77
CA PHE A 98 -8.46 -7.98 0.42
C PHE A 98 -6.95 -8.15 0.38
N MET A 99 -6.35 -8.74 1.43
CA MET A 99 -4.91 -8.94 1.54
C MET A 99 -4.37 -9.80 0.39
N GLU A 100 -5.07 -10.89 0.06
CA GLU A 100 -4.72 -11.78 -1.05
C GLU A 100 -4.88 -11.09 -2.41
N ALA A 101 -6.03 -10.46 -2.67
CA ALA A 101 -6.30 -9.77 -3.92
C ALA A 101 -5.29 -8.65 -4.16
N TYR A 102 -4.97 -7.86 -3.14
CA TYR A 102 -4.01 -6.78 -3.24
C TYR A 102 -2.59 -7.29 -3.54
N CYS A 103 -2.16 -8.38 -2.89
CA CYS A 103 -0.89 -9.02 -3.22
C CYS A 103 -0.86 -9.53 -4.67
N SER A 104 -1.94 -10.15 -5.15
CA SER A 104 -2.05 -10.62 -6.53
C SER A 104 -1.97 -9.47 -7.53
N SER A 105 -2.76 -8.42 -7.31
CA SER A 105 -2.77 -7.23 -8.18
C SER A 105 -1.41 -6.53 -8.25
N LEU A 106 -0.68 -6.44 -7.13
CA LEU A 106 0.67 -5.88 -7.13
C LEU A 106 1.66 -6.73 -7.93
N ARG A 107 1.52 -8.07 -7.88
CA ARG A 107 2.35 -8.98 -8.66
C ARG A 107 2.08 -8.81 -10.16
N GLU A 108 0.81 -8.85 -10.54
CA GLU A 108 0.37 -8.65 -11.93
C GLU A 108 0.84 -7.29 -12.47
N LEU A 109 0.71 -6.23 -11.66
CA LEU A 109 1.18 -4.89 -12.01
C LEU A 109 2.70 -4.88 -12.21
N LYS A 110 3.47 -5.47 -11.29
CA LYS A 110 4.92 -5.57 -11.41
C LYS A 110 5.33 -6.27 -12.71
N GLU A 111 4.75 -7.45 -12.99
CA GLU A 111 5.05 -8.23 -14.19
C GLU A 111 4.69 -7.46 -15.47
N ALA A 112 3.56 -6.75 -15.46
CA ALA A 112 3.13 -5.92 -16.59
C ALA A 112 4.05 -4.71 -16.84
N LEU A 113 4.65 -4.14 -15.80
CA LEU A 113 5.49 -2.93 -15.88
C LEU A 113 6.97 -3.23 -16.13
N GLU A 114 7.49 -4.36 -15.66
CA GLU A 114 8.92 -4.64 -15.65
C GLU A 114 9.53 -4.60 -17.06
N LYS A 115 8.94 -5.34 -18.00
CA LYS A 115 9.41 -5.38 -19.39
C LYS A 115 9.38 -4.01 -20.09
N PRO A 116 8.25 -3.28 -20.15
CA PRO A 116 8.20 -2.00 -20.88
C PRO A 116 9.12 -0.94 -20.27
N LEU A 117 9.31 -0.94 -18.94
CA LEU A 117 10.24 0.01 -18.31
C LEU A 117 11.70 -0.30 -18.67
N ILE A 118 12.11 -1.57 -18.63
CA ILE A 118 13.46 -1.99 -19.04
C ILE A 118 13.70 -1.67 -20.52
N GLU A 119 12.72 -1.94 -21.39
CA GLU A 119 12.84 -1.65 -22.83
C GLU A 119 12.94 -0.14 -23.09
N THR A 120 12.16 0.67 -22.37
CA THR A 120 12.21 2.14 -22.46
C THR A 120 13.57 2.67 -22.02
N GLN A 121 14.11 2.19 -20.89
CA GLN A 121 15.42 2.60 -20.39
C GLN A 121 16.51 2.28 -21.42
N ARG A 122 16.52 1.05 -21.96
CA ARG A 122 17.48 0.65 -23.00
C ARG A 122 17.37 1.50 -24.27
N PHE A 123 16.15 1.82 -24.69
CA PHE A 123 15.93 2.68 -25.85
C PHE A 123 16.52 4.07 -25.62
N VAL A 124 16.24 4.67 -24.47
CA VAL A 124 16.75 5.98 -24.08
C VAL A 124 18.29 5.99 -24.04
N ASP A 125 18.90 4.99 -23.41
CA ASP A 125 20.37 4.85 -23.34
C ASP A 125 20.99 4.72 -24.73
N ALA A 126 20.37 3.95 -25.63
CA ALA A 126 20.84 3.80 -27.00
C ALA A 126 20.73 5.09 -27.82
N VAL A 127 19.70 5.91 -27.58
CA VAL A 127 19.55 7.23 -28.22
C VAL A 127 20.60 8.20 -27.68
N TYR A 128 20.83 8.25 -26.37
CA TYR A 128 21.88 9.09 -25.79
C TYR A 128 23.28 8.71 -26.28
N ALA A 129 23.57 7.41 -26.42
CA ALA A 129 24.85 6.95 -26.97
C ALA A 129 25.06 7.45 -28.42
N GLN A 130 24.03 7.37 -29.26
CA GLN A 130 24.09 7.87 -30.64
C GLN A 130 24.27 9.39 -30.70
N ILE A 131 23.54 10.15 -29.87
CA ILE A 131 23.68 11.61 -29.81
C ILE A 131 25.10 11.99 -29.39
N ASN A 132 25.66 11.33 -28.38
CA ASN A 132 27.01 11.61 -27.91
C ASN A 132 28.06 11.29 -28.98
N ASP A 133 27.90 10.19 -29.72
CA ASP A 133 28.78 9.84 -30.83
C ASP A 133 28.78 10.94 -31.92
N ILE A 134 27.61 11.45 -32.30
CA ILE A 134 27.48 12.54 -33.28
C ILE A 134 28.15 13.83 -32.78
N VAL A 135 27.94 14.18 -31.51
CA VAL A 135 28.50 15.41 -30.92
C VAL A 135 30.03 15.32 -30.79
N LEU A 136 30.55 14.15 -30.40
CA LEU A 136 31.98 13.94 -30.20
C LEU A 136 32.75 13.64 -31.50
N SER A 137 32.07 13.15 -32.55
CA SER A 137 32.67 12.89 -33.87
C SER A 137 32.68 14.10 -34.80
N SER A 138 32.04 15.21 -34.42
CA SER A 138 32.14 16.47 -35.17
C SER A 138 33.53 17.09 -34.97
N PRO A 139 34.30 17.37 -36.04
CA PRO A 139 35.58 18.07 -35.92
C PRO A 139 35.36 19.54 -35.48
N PRO A 140 36.37 20.19 -34.85
CA PRO A 140 36.28 21.59 -34.43
C PRO A 140 36.18 22.58 -35.59
#